data_AF-A0A3Q0JBP3-F1
#
_entry.id   AF-A0A3Q0JBP3-F1
#
_cell.length_a   1.000
_cell.length_b   1.000
_cell.length_c   1.000
_cell.angle_alpha   90.00
_cell.angle_beta   90.00
_cell.angle_gamma   90.00
#
_symmetry.space_group_name_H-M   'P 1'
#
loop_
_entity.id
_entity.type
_entity.pdbx_description
1 polymer ?
#
loop_
_entity_poly.entity_id
_entity_poly.type
_entity_poly.pdbx_seq_one_letter_code
_entity_poly.pdbx_strand_id
1 'polypeptide(L)'
;MVCLLVCSTPLQVWAPWLSHFYYLDYDVYIIPHSNGAVTLGGCRHYDSYSRDISRHDTASILERCYSLLPRLEEAPVLYEWCGLRPHRSLVRVEIEQIGRLKVIHNYGHGGYGVTTAPGTSRYAVQLVKQALDPTSSLKSKL
;
A
#
# COMPACT_ATOMS: atom_id res chain seq x y z
N MET A 1 3.39 -15.66 11.65
CA MET A 1 3.92 -14.37 11.17
C MET A 1 2.77 -13.37 11.03
N VAL A 2 2.75 -12.34 11.88
CA VAL A 2 1.64 -11.38 12.06
C VAL A 2 1.71 -10.28 11.01
N CYS A 3 0.55 -9.71 10.65
CA CYS A 3 0.46 -8.53 9.79
C CYS A 3 0.80 -7.29 10.64
N LEU A 4 1.86 -6.56 10.26
CA LEU A 4 2.24 -5.30 10.88
C LEU A 4 1.50 -4.16 10.18
N LEU A 5 1.09 -3.14 10.93
CA LEU A 5 0.57 -1.92 10.32
C LEU A 5 1.72 -0.96 10.05
N VAL A 6 1.64 -0.28 8.91
CA VAL A 6 2.54 0.81 8.56
C VAL A 6 1.70 2.06 8.34
N CYS A 7 1.76 3.06 9.23
CA CYS A 7 1.14 4.38 8.95
C CYS A 7 2.01 5.13 7.96
N SER A 8 1.34 5.81 7.03
CA SER A 8 1.92 6.73 6.08
C SER A 8 1.01 7.93 5.94
N THR A 9 1.60 9.11 5.86
CA THR A 9 0.94 10.41 5.81
C THR A 9 1.24 11.13 4.48
N PRO A 10 0.78 10.61 3.33
CA PRO A 10 0.90 11.32 2.07
C PRO A 10 0.08 12.61 2.06
N LEU A 11 0.41 13.47 1.10
CA LEU A 11 -0.32 14.69 0.81
C LEU A 11 -0.49 14.88 -0.69
N GLN A 12 -1.48 15.67 -1.08
CA GLN A 12 -1.76 15.97 -2.47
C GLN A 12 -1.55 17.47 -2.71
N VAL A 13 -0.87 17.82 -3.79
CA VAL A 13 -0.66 19.20 -4.25
C VAL A 13 -1.24 19.40 -5.65
N TRP A 14 -1.52 20.64 -6.01
CA TRP A 14 -1.95 20.99 -7.36
C TRP A 14 -0.73 21.33 -8.24
N ALA A 15 -0.38 20.44 -9.16
CA ALA A 15 0.76 20.61 -10.06
C ALA A 15 0.47 20.01 -11.46
N PRO A 16 -0.45 20.60 -12.25
CA PRO A 16 -0.89 20.06 -13.55
C PRO A 16 0.19 20.01 -14.63
N TRP A 17 1.30 20.73 -14.43
CA TRP A 17 2.47 20.68 -15.32
C TRP A 17 3.29 19.39 -15.15
N LEU A 18 3.10 18.63 -14.07
CA LEU A 18 3.87 17.42 -13.80
C LEU A 18 3.21 16.20 -14.43
N SER A 19 3.91 15.58 -15.38
CA SER A 19 3.41 14.41 -16.13
C SER A 19 4.19 13.11 -15.87
N HIS A 20 5.34 13.19 -15.21
CA HIS A 20 6.22 12.06 -14.93
C HIS A 20 6.19 11.73 -13.44
N PHE A 21 6.16 10.44 -13.11
CA PHE A 21 6.30 9.99 -11.73
C PHE A 21 7.78 9.90 -11.34
N TYR A 22 8.07 10.15 -10.08
CA TYR A 22 9.40 9.97 -9.48
C TYR A 22 9.26 8.98 -8.33
N TYR A 23 10.12 7.96 -8.33
CA TYR A 23 10.21 6.97 -7.27
C TYR A 23 11.68 6.76 -6.96
N LEU A 24 12.10 7.20 -5.78
CA LEU A 24 13.51 7.25 -5.38
C LEU A 24 13.73 6.50 -4.06
N ASP A 25 15.00 6.35 -3.70
CA ASP A 25 15.41 5.81 -2.41
C ASP A 25 14.84 6.65 -1.24
N TYR A 26 14.85 6.07 -0.03
CA TYR A 26 14.28 6.67 1.18
C TYR A 26 12.79 7.01 1.09
N ASP A 27 12.03 6.16 0.38
CA ASP A 27 10.57 6.21 0.27
C ASP A 27 9.97 7.43 -0.42
N VAL A 28 10.77 8.28 -1.07
CA VAL A 28 10.23 9.45 -1.77
C VAL A 28 9.49 9.02 -3.03
N TYR A 29 8.20 9.36 -3.10
CA TYR A 29 7.41 9.18 -4.31
C TYR A 29 6.61 10.44 -4.65
N ILE A 30 6.60 10.77 -5.94
CA ILE A 30 5.85 11.88 -6.53
C ILE A 30 5.06 11.28 -7.69
N ILE A 31 3.74 11.21 -7.53
CA ILE A 31 2.86 10.49 -8.47
C ILE A 31 1.82 11.47 -9.01
N PRO A 32 1.93 11.90 -10.28
CA PRO A 32 0.92 12.73 -10.91
C PRO A 32 -0.36 11.93 -11.20
N HIS A 33 -1.50 12.60 -11.05
CA HIS A 33 -2.82 12.08 -11.36
C HIS A 33 -3.34 12.73 -12.65
N SER A 34 -4.28 12.08 -13.33
CA SER A 34 -4.83 12.56 -14.61
C SER A 34 -5.60 13.88 -14.51
N ASN A 35 -6.02 14.28 -13.30
CA ASN A 35 -6.76 15.52 -13.06
C ASN A 35 -5.86 16.73 -12.74
N GLY A 36 -4.53 16.60 -12.83
CA GLY A 36 -3.57 17.67 -12.54
C GLY A 36 -3.14 17.75 -11.07
N ALA A 37 -3.69 16.91 -10.20
CA ALA A 37 -3.17 16.75 -8.85
C ALA A 37 -1.94 15.83 -8.82
N VAL A 38 -1.12 15.98 -7.79
CA VAL A 38 0.08 15.16 -7.58
C VAL A 38 0.12 14.68 -6.13
N THR A 39 0.28 13.37 -5.94
CA THR A 39 0.50 12.79 -4.61
C THR A 39 1.99 12.83 -4.29
N LEU A 40 2.32 13.41 -3.14
CA LEU A 40 3.63 13.40 -2.52
C LEU A 40 3.60 12.45 -1.31
N GLY A 41 4.66 11.68 -1.11
CA GLY A 41 4.78 10.86 0.08
C GLY A 41 6.19 10.39 0.34
N GLY A 42 6.33 9.67 1.45
CA GLY A 42 7.59 9.02 1.81
C GLY A 42 7.85 8.85 3.30
N CYS A 43 6.81 8.54 4.07
CA CYS A 43 6.96 8.07 5.44
C CYS A 43 6.36 6.67 5.62
N ARG A 44 7.01 5.88 6.46
CA ARG A 44 6.59 4.52 6.84
C ARG A 44 6.90 4.31 8.31
N HIS A 45 5.86 4.32 9.14
CA HIS A 45 5.97 4.04 10.56
C HIS A 45 5.49 2.63 10.83
N TYR A 46 6.43 1.69 10.94
CA TYR A 46 6.14 0.30 11.32
C TYR A 46 5.60 0.24 12.74
N ASP A 47 4.61 -0.63 12.95
CA ASP A 47 3.93 -0.86 14.24
C ASP A 47 3.23 0.37 14.83
N SER A 48 3.01 1.40 14.00
CA SER A 48 2.18 2.54 14.34
C SER A 48 0.73 2.28 13.92
N TYR A 49 -0.17 2.50 14.88
CA TYR A 49 -1.63 2.42 14.71
C TYR A 49 -2.29 3.80 14.72
N SER A 50 -1.50 4.87 14.89
CA SER A 50 -2.03 6.23 14.84
C SER A 50 -2.54 6.51 13.43
N ARG A 51 -3.67 7.23 13.38
CA ARG A 51 -4.25 7.76 12.15
C ARG A 51 -4.20 9.29 12.13
N ASP A 52 -3.43 9.87 13.05
CA ASP A 52 -3.29 11.31 13.16
C ASP A 52 -2.26 11.79 12.15
N ILE A 53 -2.52 12.97 11.59
CA ILE A 53 -1.60 13.61 10.65
C ILE A 53 -0.46 14.24 11.45
N SER A 54 0.76 13.81 11.17
CA SER A 54 1.98 14.32 11.80
C SER A 54 2.54 15.48 10.99
N ARG A 55 2.55 16.69 11.58
CA ARG A 55 3.17 17.88 10.95
C ARG A 55 4.66 17.66 10.63
N HIS A 56 5.36 16.87 11.45
CA HIS A 56 6.75 16.52 11.23
C HIS A 56 6.92 15.67 9.97
N ASP A 57 6.04 14.67 9.76
CA ASP A 57 6.08 13.85 8.56
C ASP A 57 5.76 14.67 7.32
N THR A 58 4.72 15.51 7.39
CA THR A 58 4.35 16.42 6.30
C THR A 58 5.53 17.31 5.91
N ALA A 59 6.18 17.95 6.89
CA ALA A 59 7.35 18.79 6.64
C ALA A 59 8.51 18.01 6.00
N SER A 60 8.81 16.80 6.50
CA SER A 60 9.88 15.96 5.97
C SER A 60 9.59 15.43 4.56
N ILE A 61 8.34 15.15 4.22
CA ILE A 61 7.94 14.76 2.85
C ILE A 61 8.12 15.95 1.91
N LEU A 62 7.60 17.13 2.29
CA LEU A 62 7.71 18.34 1.51
C LEU A 62 9.16 18.73 1.23
N GLU A 63 10.00 18.77 2.27
CA GLU A 63 11.43 19.09 2.14
C GLU A 63 12.13 18.20 1.10
N ARG A 64 11.90 16.88 1.16
CA ARG A 64 12.49 15.93 0.20
C ARG A 64 11.92 16.08 -1.21
N CYS A 65 10.61 16.30 -1.34
CA CYS A 65 9.98 16.51 -2.65
C CYS A 65 10.42 17.84 -3.30
N TYR A 66 10.56 18.91 -2.51
CA TYR A 66 11.02 20.22 -2.98
C TYR A 66 12.49 20.20 -3.37
N SER A 67 13.33 19.50 -2.60
CA SER A 67 14.74 19.28 -2.96
C SER A 67 14.89 18.59 -4.33
N LEU A 68 13.95 17.71 -4.68
CA LEU A 68 13.95 17.02 -5.98
C LEU A 68 13.35 17.88 -7.11
N LEU A 69 12.23 18.54 -6.83
CA LEU A 69 11.49 19.37 -7.80
C LEU A 69 11.14 20.71 -7.14
N PRO A 70 12.03 21.71 -7.17
CA PRO A 70 11.84 22.99 -6.46
C PRO A 70 10.55 23.73 -6.84
N ARG A 71 10.09 23.57 -8.08
CA ARG A 71 8.82 24.15 -8.55
C ARG A 71 7.59 23.67 -7.77
N LEU A 72 7.68 22.56 -7.03
CA LEU A 72 6.60 22.10 -6.14
C LEU A 72 6.39 23.02 -4.93
N GLU A 73 7.34 23.88 -4.56
CA GLU A 73 7.18 24.86 -3.48
C GLU A 73 6.02 25.84 -3.75
N GLU A 74 5.78 26.13 -5.03
CA GLU A 74 4.70 27.02 -5.48
C GLU A 74 3.36 26.27 -5.62
N ALA A 75 3.35 24.93 -5.49
CA ALA A 75 2.17 24.12 -5.69
C ALA A 75 1.24 24.17 -4.46
N PRO A 76 -0.03 24.59 -4.62
CA PRO A 76 -0.99 24.60 -3.51
C PRO A 76 -1.22 23.20 -2.94
N VAL A 77 -1.13 23.04 -1.62
CA VAL A 77 -1.55 21.81 -0.93
C VAL A 77 -3.06 21.70 -0.97
N LEU A 78 -3.56 20.57 -1.44
CA LEU A 78 -5.00 20.27 -1.58
C LEU A 78 -5.54 19.57 -0.32
N TYR A 79 -4.88 18.50 0.13
CA TYR A 79 -5.22 17.80 1.37
C TYR A 79 -4.12 16.83 1.81
N GLU A 80 -4.20 16.38 3.07
CA GLU A 80 -3.30 15.44 3.75
C GLU A 80 -4.12 14.30 4.36
N TRP A 81 -3.55 13.09 4.45
CA TRP A 81 -4.23 11.94 5.10
C TRP A 81 -3.21 10.94 5.67
N CYS A 82 -3.50 10.25 6.80
CA CYS A 82 -2.79 9.00 7.17
C CYS A 82 -3.60 7.77 6.77
N GLY A 83 -2.90 6.77 6.21
CA GLY A 83 -3.42 5.44 5.94
C GLY A 83 -2.57 4.36 6.59
N LEU A 84 -3.23 3.28 7.05
CA LEU A 84 -2.57 2.09 7.59
C LEU A 84 -2.44 1.03 6.50
N ARG A 85 -1.21 0.59 6.23
CA ARG A 85 -0.92 -0.46 5.24
C ARG A 85 -0.80 -1.82 5.95
N PRO A 86 -1.53 -2.85 5.51
CA PRO A 86 -1.45 -4.19 6.09
C PRO A 86 -0.19 -4.90 5.56
N HIS A 87 0.95 -4.71 6.22
CA HIS A 87 2.24 -5.24 5.80
C HIS A 87 2.51 -6.62 6.40
N ARG A 88 3.06 -7.53 5.60
CA ARG A 88 3.63 -8.79 6.06
C ARG A 88 4.90 -9.03 5.23
N SER A 89 5.93 -9.64 5.81
CA SER A 89 7.14 -9.92 5.03
C SER A 89 6.88 -10.90 3.87
N LEU A 90 5.87 -11.77 4.01
CA LEU A 90 5.31 -12.55 2.91
C LEU A 90 3.80 -12.33 2.84
N VAL A 91 3.29 -11.94 1.67
CA VAL A 91 1.84 -11.87 1.42
C VAL A 91 1.21 -13.23 1.72
N ARG A 92 0.07 -13.24 2.40
CA ARG A 92 -0.65 -14.48 2.71
C ARG A 92 -1.73 -14.70 1.67
N VAL A 93 -1.49 -15.62 0.73
CA VAL A 93 -2.50 -16.16 -0.17
C VAL A 93 -2.47 -17.68 -0.07
N GLU A 94 -3.32 -18.26 0.77
CA GLU A 94 -3.31 -19.69 1.07
C GLU A 94 -4.66 -20.17 1.57
N ILE A 95 -4.87 -21.48 1.55
CA ILE A 95 -6.05 -22.13 2.14
C ILE A 95 -5.72 -22.68 3.52
N GLU A 96 -6.63 -22.49 4.47
CA GLU A 96 -6.56 -23.01 5.83
C GLU A 96 -7.88 -23.72 6.18
N GLN A 97 -7.79 -24.88 6.83
CA GLN A 97 -8.96 -25.58 7.37
C GLN A 97 -9.12 -25.19 8.84
N ILE A 98 -10.21 -24.51 9.18
CA ILE A 98 -10.56 -24.11 10.55
C ILE A 98 -11.81 -24.89 10.97
N GLY A 99 -11.60 -25.98 11.72
CA GLY A 99 -12.66 -26.92 12.09
C GLY A 99 -13.29 -27.53 10.83
N ARG A 100 -14.56 -27.23 10.57
CA ARG A 100 -15.28 -27.67 9.35
C ARG A 100 -15.23 -26.66 8.20
N LEU A 101 -14.68 -25.46 8.42
CA LEU A 101 -14.67 -24.38 7.43
C LEU A 101 -13.34 -24.36 6.66
N LYS A 102 -13.40 -24.18 5.34
CA LYS A 102 -12.26 -23.84 4.49
C LYS A 102 -12.18 -22.32 4.36
N VAL A 103 -11.06 -21.73 4.75
CA VAL A 103 -10.82 -20.29 4.69
C VAL A 103 -9.70 -20.01 3.70
N ILE A 104 -9.94 -19.11 2.76
CA ILE A 104 -8.91 -18.62 1.83
C ILE A 104 -8.46 -17.25 2.33
N HIS A 105 -7.19 -17.18 2.73
CA HIS A 105 -6.57 -15.93 3.13
C HIS A 105 -6.07 -15.19 1.88
N ASN A 106 -6.23 -13.87 1.86
CA ASN A 106 -5.67 -13.00 0.82
C ASN A 106 -5.38 -11.60 1.40
N TYR A 107 -4.29 -11.47 2.16
CA TYR A 107 -3.93 -10.23 2.86
C TYR A 107 -2.42 -10.05 3.06
N GLY A 108 -2.01 -8.89 3.60
CA GLY A 108 -0.61 -8.64 3.94
C GLY A 108 0.22 -8.01 2.82
N HIS A 109 -0.43 -7.33 1.86
CA HIS A 109 0.22 -6.78 0.66
C HIS A 109 1.03 -5.49 0.88
N GLY A 110 0.93 -4.87 2.07
CA GLY A 110 1.63 -3.62 2.38
C GLY A 110 1.33 -2.51 1.38
N GLY A 111 2.37 -1.76 0.98
CA GLY A 111 2.27 -0.67 0.00
C GLY A 111 2.07 -1.10 -1.45
N TYR A 112 2.15 -2.40 -1.76
CA TYR A 112 2.06 -2.93 -3.13
C TYR A 112 0.70 -3.62 -3.41
N GLY A 113 -0.29 -3.39 -2.54
CA GLY A 113 -1.62 -3.98 -2.65
C GLY A 113 -2.28 -3.77 -4.01
N VAL A 114 -2.31 -2.53 -4.52
CA VAL A 114 -2.92 -2.20 -5.81
C VAL A 114 -2.23 -2.94 -6.96
N THR A 115 -0.89 -2.91 -6.99
CA THR A 115 -0.10 -3.57 -8.05
C THR A 115 -0.28 -5.09 -8.06
N THR A 116 -0.35 -5.71 -6.88
CA THR A 116 -0.41 -7.17 -6.74
C THR A 116 -1.84 -7.73 -6.80
N ALA A 117 -2.86 -6.91 -6.55
CA ALA A 117 -4.24 -7.35 -6.39
C ALA A 117 -4.79 -8.22 -7.54
N PRO A 118 -4.56 -7.92 -8.83
CA PRO A 118 -5.08 -8.77 -9.90
C PRO A 118 -4.51 -10.19 -9.87
N GLY A 119 -3.22 -10.33 -9.56
CA GLY A 119 -2.53 -11.62 -9.48
C GLY A 119 -2.98 -12.42 -8.26
N THR A 120 -2.99 -11.79 -7.08
CA THR A 120 -3.37 -12.47 -5.83
C THR A 120 -4.84 -12.83 -5.81
N SER A 121 -5.71 -12.02 -6.43
CA SER A 121 -7.12 -12.34 -6.60
C SER A 121 -7.34 -13.55 -7.49
N ARG A 122 -6.64 -13.63 -8.64
CA ARG A 122 -6.69 -14.81 -9.53
C ARG A 122 -6.22 -16.08 -8.81
N TYR A 123 -5.14 -15.98 -8.05
CA TYR A 123 -4.62 -17.12 -7.28
C TYR A 123 -5.58 -17.55 -6.16
N ALA A 124 -6.15 -16.60 -5.41
CA ALA A 124 -7.16 -16.90 -4.40
C ALA A 124 -8.39 -17.61 -5.01
N VAL A 125 -8.87 -17.18 -6.19
CA VAL A 125 -9.96 -17.86 -6.90
C VAL A 125 -9.58 -19.29 -7.31
N GLN A 126 -8.33 -19.54 -7.71
CA GLN A 126 -7.86 -20.90 -8.01
C GLN A 126 -7.91 -21.79 -6.75
N LEU A 127 -7.49 -21.26 -5.59
CA LEU A 127 -7.58 -21.97 -4.32
C LEU A 127 -9.03 -22.27 -3.93
N VAL A 128 -9.96 -21.34 -4.18
CA VAL A 128 -11.40 -21.58 -3.99
C VAL A 128 -11.89 -22.72 -4.87
N LYS A 129 -11.54 -22.73 -6.16
CA LYS A 129 -11.94 -23.80 -7.08
C LYS A 129 -11.42 -25.16 -6.62
N GLN A 130 -10.15 -25.23 -6.20
CA GLN A 130 -9.58 -26.45 -5.61
C GLN A 130 -10.33 -26.86 -4.35
N ALA A 131 -10.64 -25.92 -3.45
CA ALA A 131 -11.37 -26.19 -2.22
C ALA A 131 -12.77 -26.79 -2.44
N LEU A 132 -13.41 -26.43 -3.55
CA LEU A 132 -14.73 -26.91 -3.94
C LEU A 132 -14.70 -28.23 -4.72
N ASP A 133 -13.53 -28.62 -5.26
CA ASP A 133 -13.38 -29.88 -5.99
C ASP A 133 -13.43 -31.08 -5.02
N PRO A 134 -14.44 -31.95 -5.13
CA PRO A 134 -14.60 -33.12 -4.25
C PRO A 134 -13.52 -34.18 -4.44
N THR A 135 -12.77 -34.14 -5.55
CA THR A 135 -11.67 -35.08 -5.82
C THR A 135 -10.31 -34.59 -5.32
N SER A 136 -10.22 -33.32 -4.90
CA SER A 136 -8.96 -32.75 -4.42
C SER A 136 -8.66 -33.18 -2.99
N SER A 137 -7.53 -33.85 -2.78
CA SER A 137 -6.96 -34.02 -1.43
C SER A 137 -6.14 -32.78 -1.10
N LEU A 138 -6.70 -31.92 -0.24
CA LEU A 138 -5.98 -30.74 0.25
C LEU A 138 -4.87 -31.22 1.19
N LYS A 139 -3.60 -31.02 0.81
CA LYS A 139 -2.46 -31.24 1.71
C LYS A 139 -2.45 -30.13 2.75
N SER A 140 -2.86 -30.45 3.97
CA SER A 140 -2.62 -29.60 5.13
C SER A 140 -1.11 -29.43 5.31
N LYS A 141 -0.61 -28.18 5.27
CA LYS A 141 0.73 -27.85 5.78
C LYS A 141 0.56 -27.55 7.26
N LEU A 142 0.54 -28.60 8.08
CA LEU A 142 0.93 -28.54 9.49
C LEU A 142 2.43 -28.80 9.56
#